data_AF-A0A2W2LAA8-F1
#
_entry.id   AF-A0A2W2LAA8-F1
#
_cell.length_a   1.000
_cell.length_b   1.000
_cell.length_c   1.000
_cell.angle_alpha   90.00
_cell.angle_beta   90.00
_cell.angle_gamma   90.00
#
_symmetry.space_group_name_H-M   'P 1'
#
loop_
_entity.id
_entity.type
_entity.pdbx_description
1 polymer ?
#
loop_
_entity_poly.entity_id
_entity_poly.type
_entity_poly.pdbx_seq_one_letter_code
_entity_poly.pdbx_strand_id
1 'polypeptide(L)' 'MPDFTGKSVRVARAALDSSTSLTVKDATSQGRWVLVESNWQVCGQIPRAGTELKGRPVTLTAVRFGESCP' A
#
# COMPACT_ATOMS: atom_id res chain seq x y z
N MET A 1 2.39 -11.03 5.71
CA MET A 1 2.08 -9.63 5.38
C MET A 1 3.06 -8.76 6.14
N PRO A 2 4.06 -8.18 5.46
CA PRO A 2 5.00 -7.26 6.10
C PRO A 2 4.29 -5.98 6.56
N ASP A 3 4.90 -5.23 7.48
CA ASP A 3 4.44 -3.88 7.82
C ASP A 3 5.03 -2.87 6.83
N PHE A 4 4.14 -2.22 6.09
CA PHE A 4 4.46 -1.23 5.08
C PHE A 4 4.12 0.19 5.51
N THR A 5 3.56 0.39 6.70
CA THR A 5 3.16 1.70 7.21
C THR A 5 4.35 2.67 7.16
N GLY A 6 4.16 3.83 6.54
CA GLY A 6 5.21 4.83 6.36
C GLY A 6 6.23 4.54 5.25
N LYS A 7 6.16 3.38 4.59
CA LYS A 7 6.99 3.06 3.42
C LYS A 7 6.33 3.54 2.14
N SER A 8 7.10 3.59 1.05
CA SER A 8 6.52 3.87 -0.26
C SER A 8 5.76 2.67 -0.82
N VAL A 9 4.73 2.93 -1.62
CA VAL A 9 3.95 1.87 -2.29
C VAL A 9 4.86 0.99 -3.16
N ARG A 10 5.88 1.58 -3.80
CA ARG A 10 6.86 0.82 -4.58
C ARG A 10 7.64 -0.20 -3.73
N VAL A 11 8.05 0.17 -2.52
CA VAL A 11 8.73 -0.75 -1.60
C VAL A 11 7.80 -1.88 -1.20
N ALA A 12 6.53 -1.57 -0.93
CA ALA A 12 5.54 -2.59 -0.60
C ALA A 12 5.34 -3.59 -1.76
N ARG A 13 5.21 -3.10 -3.00
CA ARG A 13 5.10 -3.95 -4.19
C ARG A 13 6.31 -4.86 -4.37
N ALA A 14 7.52 -4.34 -4.19
CA ALA A 14 8.75 -5.12 -4.35
C ALA A 14 8.95 -6.19 -3.27
N ALA A 15 8.35 -6.01 -2.09
CA ALA A 15 8.43 -6.96 -0.98
C ALA A 15 7.36 -8.07 -1.04
N LEU A 16 6.33 -7.90 -1.86
CA LEU A 16 5.31 -8.92 -2.09
C LEU A 16 5.76 -9.85 -3.22
N ASP A 17 5.26 -11.08 -3.19
CA ASP A 17 5.45 -12.00 -4.31
C ASP A 17 4.80 -11.42 -5.58
N SER A 18 5.44 -11.56 -6.73
CA SER A 18 4.97 -11.02 -8.02
C SER A 18 3.57 -11.51 -8.42
N SER A 19 3.13 -12.66 -7.92
CA SER A 19 1.77 -13.19 -8.13
C SER A 19 0.71 -12.57 -7.20
N THR A 20 1.13 -11.76 -6.23
CA THR A 20 0.22 -11.13 -5.27
C THR A 20 -0.58 -10.02 -5.95
N SER A 21 -1.89 -10.19 -6.04
CA SER A 21 -2.80 -9.13 -6.46
C SER A 21 -2.75 -7.96 -5.49
N LEU A 22 -2.10 -6.87 -5.89
CA LEU A 22 -1.94 -5.65 -5.11
C LEU A 22 -2.84 -4.53 -5.66
N THR A 23 -3.81 -4.10 -4.85
CA THR A 23 -4.63 -2.91 -5.08
C THR A 23 -4.13 -1.76 -4.22
N VAL A 24 -4.03 -0.56 -4.80
CA VAL A 24 -3.62 0.65 -4.07
C VAL A 24 -4.71 1.70 -4.21
N LYS A 25 -5.14 2.27 -3.09
CA LYS A 25 -6.17 3.32 -3.04
C LYS A 25 -5.60 4.58 -2.40
N ASP A 26 -6.03 5.74 -2.89
CA ASP A 26 -5.81 7.00 -2.19
C ASP A 26 -6.54 6.93 -0.83
N ALA A 27 -5.81 7.18 0.26
CA ALA A 27 -6.38 7.22 1.60
C ALA A 27 -7.19 8.51 1.82
N THR A 28 -6.97 9.55 1.00
CA THR A 28 -7.76 10.78 1.04
C THR A 28 -9.08 10.62 0.30
N SER A 29 -10.07 11.46 0.62
CA SER A 29 -11.35 11.50 -0.09
C SER A 29 -11.26 12.03 -1.53
N GLN A 30 -10.06 12.35 -2.02
CA GLN A 30 -9.85 12.87 -3.39
C GLN A 30 -9.92 11.77 -4.45
N GLY A 31 -9.77 10.50 -4.07
CA GLY A 31 -9.91 9.36 -5.01
C GLY A 31 -8.90 9.37 -6.16
N ARG A 32 -7.69 9.90 -5.94
CA ARG A 32 -6.69 10.02 -7.00
C ARG A 32 -6.10 8.66 -7.36
N TRP A 33 -5.66 8.53 -8.61
CA TRP A 33 -4.96 7.34 -9.08
C TRP A 33 -3.50 7.33 -8.62
N VAL A 34 -3.05 6.20 -8.07
CA VAL A 34 -1.65 5.98 -7.69
C VAL A 34 -0.86 5.53 -8.91
N LEU A 35 -0.31 6.49 -9.65
CA LEU A 35 0.45 6.22 -10.88
C LEU A 35 1.94 5.97 -10.60
N VAL A 36 2.61 6.93 -9.96
CA VAL A 36 4.04 6.82 -9.62
C VAL A 36 4.16 6.34 -8.17
N GLU A 37 4.15 5.03 -7.96
CA GLU A 37 4.10 4.40 -6.61
C GLU A 37 5.23 4.84 -5.66
N SER A 38 6.36 5.31 -6.20
CA SER A 38 7.46 5.84 -5.37
C SER A 38 7.11 7.18 -4.68
N ASN A 39 6.10 7.90 -5.19
CA ASN A 39 5.68 9.21 -4.66
C ASN A 39 4.58 9.09 -3.61
N TRP A 40 4.18 7.86 -3.25
CA TRP A 40 3.06 7.60 -2.35
C TRP A 40 3.53 6.82 -1.14
N GLN A 41 3.14 7.31 0.03
CA GLN A 41 3.39 6.72 1.34
C GLN A 41 2.19 5.87 1.77
N VAL A 42 2.43 4.63 2.17
CA VAL A 42 1.41 3.73 2.69
C VAL A 42 0.98 4.21 4.09
N CYS A 43 -0.32 4.40 4.25
CA CYS A 43 -0.97 4.76 5.51
C CYS A 43 -1.62 3.56 6.17
N GLY A 44 -2.13 2.62 5.37
CA GLY A 44 -2.83 1.45 5.86
C GLY A 44 -2.70 0.27 4.92
N GLN A 45 -2.96 -0.91 5.47
CA GLN A 45 -2.79 -2.16 4.75
C GLN A 45 -3.81 -3.20 5.18
N ILE A 46 -4.28 -3.97 4.20
CA ILE A 46 -5.18 -5.10 4.38
C ILE A 46 -4.62 -6.24 3.53
N PRO A 47 -4.28 -7.40 4.11
CA PRO A 47 -4.40 -7.76 5.53
C PRO A 47 -3.51 -6.93 6.47
N ARG A 48 -3.79 -6.98 7.78
CA ARG A 48 -2.93 -6.34 8.79
C ARG A 48 -1.54 -6.96 8.81
N ALA A 49 -0.55 -6.19 9.26
CA ALA A 49 0.80 -6.69 9.45
C ALA A 49 0.82 -7.98 10.29
N GLY A 50 1.71 -8.90 9.96
CA GLY A 50 1.81 -10.22 10.60
C GLY A 50 0.83 -11.28 10.04
N THR A 51 -0.19 -10.89 9.27
CA THR A 51 -1.12 -11.88 8.68
C THR A 51 -0.44 -12.70 7.59
N GLU A 52 -0.58 -14.02 7.60
CA GLU A 52 -0.12 -14.88 6.50
C GLU A 52 -0.85 -14.53 5.19
N LEU A 53 -0.18 -14.36 4.05
CA LEU A 53 -0.87 -13.96 2.82
C LEU A 53 -1.56 -15.14 2.11
N LYS A 54 -0.97 -16.34 2.04
CA LYS A 54 -1.60 -17.56 1.46
C LYS A 54 -2.34 -17.30 0.12
N GLY A 55 -1.74 -16.50 -0.77
CA GLY A 55 -2.29 -16.17 -2.08
C GLY A 55 -3.47 -15.18 -2.09
N ARG A 56 -3.81 -14.59 -0.93
CA ARG A 56 -4.91 -13.62 -0.83
C ARG A 56 -4.49 -12.24 -1.37
N PRO A 57 -5.43 -11.45 -1.92
CA PRO A 57 -5.13 -10.11 -2.42
C PRO A 57 -4.73 -9.17 -1.28
N VAL A 58 -3.87 -8.21 -1.62
CA VAL A 58 -3.43 -7.14 -0.72
C VAL A 58 -4.02 -5.82 -1.20
N THR A 59 -4.55 -5.04 -0.26
CA THR A 59 -4.98 -3.65 -0.48
C THR A 59 -4.15 -2.74 0.39
N LEU A 60 -3.55 -1.71 -0.21
CA LEU A 60 -2.87 -0.64 0.50
C LEU A 60 -3.65 0.66 0.33
N THR A 61 -3.74 1.43 1.40
CA THR A 61 -4.15 2.83 1.33
C THR A 61 -2.92 3.71 1.45
N ALA A 62 -2.84 4.74 0.62
CA ALA A 62 -1.67 5.59 0.55
C ALA A 62 -2.03 7.06 0.31
N VAL A 63 -1.17 7.96 0.77
CA VAL A 63 -1.21 9.40 0.46
C VAL A 63 0.04 9.80 -0.30
N ARG A 64 0.07 10.98 -0.93
CA ARG A 64 1.33 11.46 -1.51
C ARG A 64 2.32 11.79 -0.40
N PHE A 65 3.61 11.58 -0.64
CA PHE A 65 4.63 12.00 0.32
C PHE A 65 4.49 13.51 0.64
N GLY A 66 4.52 13.82 1.94
CA GLY A 66 4.26 15.16 2.46
C GLY A 66 2.82 15.42 2.89
N GLU A 67 1.87 14.56 2.53
CA GLU A 67 0.51 14.58 3.07
C GLU A 67 0.43 13.76 4.37
N SER A 68 -0.53 14.10 5.24
CA SER A 68 -0.77 13.35 6.47
C SER A 68 -1.69 12.16 6.21
N CYS A 69 -1.35 11.01 6.79
CA CYS A 69 -2.23 9.87 6.82
C CYS A 69 -3.44 10.17 7.71
N PRO A 70 -4.67 9.89 7.25
CA PRO A 70 -5.88 10.02 8.06
C PRO A 70 -5.98 8.95 9.15
#